data_AF-A0A7S4S855-F1
#
_entry.id   AF-A0A7S4S855-F1
#
_cell.length_a   1.000
_cell.length_b   1.000
_cell.length_c   1.000
_cell.angle_alpha   90.00
_cell.angle_beta   90.00
_cell.angle_gamma   90.00
#
_symmetry.space_group_name_H-M   'P 1'
#
loop_
_entity.id
_entity.type
_entity.pdbx_description
1 polymer ?
#
loop_
_entity_poly.entity_id
_entity_poly.type
_entity_poly.pdbx_seq_one_letter_code
_entity_poly.pdbx_strand_id
1 'polypeptide(L)'
;MPVFEQKLINPLAMRFTQEHIRTTFRDGRLLEVSFSEIKSKPGTGDYDILLEAPFPNIEIIRWHPPRHSKDRREGDHWFTLDNRRLYCLQRAAVAHWPLRVAVVVDLLYADPGSVWRKFDSSTCGRSVTIGHSTRGPVLARWDWRSQAPTTCAGAATALEAIAVDDLRGEVAVLQDAPEEPSSLLALALSGALGVLPEPAKAAQTREPGCATPSTVDSSEDSEAVEQVAPPAVEEVLHVLEKQLGGGAAREGEQALEAEAIAEAEWQLRTPGNKGFVWVANWNTRYIRRLGTLRSFLESHPERFVVHPGQGRGYKVSLADASEEQKEEEKQTRKAAPAPSTWRKTGRGAAPQKKWVPAGGA
;
A
#
# COMPACT_ATOMS: atom_id res chain seq x y z
N MET A 1 -22.65 -1.07 26.27
CA MET A 1 -22.46 -1.26 24.82
C MET A 1 -22.23 0.12 24.20
N PRO A 2 -21.30 0.28 23.25
CA PRO A 2 -21.21 1.52 22.50
C PRO A 2 -22.56 1.75 21.80
N VAL A 3 -23.07 2.97 21.88
CA VAL A 3 -24.26 3.37 21.12
C VAL A 3 -23.75 3.78 19.74
N PHE A 4 -24.12 2.99 18.73
CA PHE A 4 -23.80 3.30 17.34
C PHE A 4 -25.04 3.86 16.65
N GLU A 5 -24.84 4.84 15.79
CA GLU A 5 -25.86 5.35 14.87
C GLU A 5 -25.44 4.96 13.45
N GLN A 6 -26.41 4.46 12.67
CA GLN A 6 -26.18 4.08 11.28
C GLN A 6 -26.42 5.27 10.36
N LYS A 7 -25.40 5.62 9.58
CA LYS A 7 -25.48 6.73 8.63
C LYS A 7 -25.09 6.29 7.23
N LEU A 8 -25.47 7.09 6.25
CA LEU A 8 -24.98 7.02 4.89
C LEU A 8 -23.80 8.00 4.72
N ILE A 9 -22.75 7.53 4.07
CA ILE A 9 -21.62 8.35 3.66
C ILE A 9 -21.01 7.82 2.37
N ASN A 10 -20.45 8.72 1.54
CA ASN A 10 -19.66 8.31 0.40
C ASN A 10 -18.33 7.65 0.83
N PRO A 11 -18.03 6.41 0.41
CA PRO A 11 -16.79 5.74 0.81
C PRO A 11 -15.50 6.41 0.30
N LEU A 12 -15.60 7.25 -0.73
CA LEU A 12 -14.47 8.04 -1.24
C LEU A 12 -14.15 9.26 -0.36
N ALA A 13 -15.08 9.68 0.50
CA ALA A 13 -14.87 10.72 1.51
C ALA A 13 -14.13 10.18 2.76
N MET A 14 -14.14 8.85 2.96
CA MET A 14 -13.49 8.20 4.09
C MET A 14 -12.00 7.96 3.88
N ARG A 15 -11.25 7.94 4.98
CA ARG A 15 -9.79 7.83 5.00
C ARG A 15 -9.31 6.59 5.74
N PHE A 16 -8.18 6.06 5.28
CA PHE A 16 -7.49 4.95 5.92
C PHE A 16 -6.78 5.43 7.19
N THR A 17 -6.84 4.62 8.25
CA THR A 17 -6.03 4.88 9.46
C THR A 17 -4.62 4.36 9.31
N GLN A 18 -4.42 3.26 8.57
CA GLN A 18 -3.13 2.61 8.40
C GLN A 18 -2.57 2.80 6.98
N GLU A 19 -1.24 2.83 6.85
CA GLU A 19 -0.52 2.93 5.59
C GLU A 19 -0.52 1.62 4.79
N HIS A 20 -0.81 0.48 5.44
CA HIS A 20 -0.71 -0.84 4.83
C HIS A 20 -1.91 -1.74 5.13
N ILE A 21 -2.39 -2.45 4.10
CA ILE A 21 -3.39 -3.52 4.23
C ILE A 21 -2.90 -4.84 3.64
N ARG A 22 -3.37 -5.93 4.23
CA ARG A 22 -3.15 -7.28 3.72
C ARG A 22 -4.12 -7.60 2.57
N THR A 23 -3.70 -8.43 1.62
CA THR A 23 -4.54 -8.95 0.53
C THR A 23 -5.65 -9.92 0.97
N THR A 24 -5.65 -10.30 2.25
CA THR A 24 -6.66 -11.18 2.86
C THR A 24 -7.30 -10.54 4.10
N PHE A 25 -8.56 -10.88 4.35
CA PHE A 25 -9.27 -10.64 5.60
C PHE A 25 -8.76 -11.56 6.72
N ARG A 26 -9.25 -11.37 7.95
CA ARG A 26 -8.82 -12.18 9.11
C ARG A 26 -9.24 -13.64 9.01
N ASP A 27 -10.32 -13.90 8.29
CA ASP A 27 -10.85 -15.23 7.98
C ASP A 27 -10.13 -15.92 6.79
N GLY A 28 -9.07 -15.30 6.26
CA GLY A 28 -8.31 -15.81 5.11
C GLY A 28 -8.93 -15.48 3.75
N ARG A 29 -10.11 -14.86 3.72
CA ARG A 29 -10.79 -14.51 2.46
C ARG A 29 -10.05 -13.41 1.71
N LEU A 30 -9.93 -13.53 0.38
CA LEU A 30 -9.26 -12.52 -0.46
C LEU A 30 -10.11 -11.23 -0.58
N LEU A 31 -9.42 -10.08 -0.64
CA LEU A 31 -10.08 -8.78 -0.85
C LEU A 31 -10.83 -8.74 -2.18
N GLU A 32 -10.23 -9.27 -3.24
CA GLU A 32 -10.81 -9.27 -4.60
C GLU A 32 -12.12 -10.05 -4.68
N VAL A 33 -12.18 -11.20 -4.01
CA VAL A 33 -13.41 -12.01 -3.94
C VAL A 33 -14.51 -11.24 -3.22
N SER A 34 -14.17 -10.58 -2.12
CA SER A 34 -15.15 -9.80 -1.34
C SER A 34 -15.63 -8.55 -2.07
N PHE A 35 -14.74 -7.90 -2.82
CA PHE A 35 -15.10 -6.80 -3.72
C PHE A 35 -16.10 -7.26 -4.79
N SER A 36 -15.88 -8.42 -5.41
CA SER A 36 -16.77 -8.95 -6.45
C SER A 36 -18.19 -9.30 -5.96
N GLU A 37 -18.35 -9.52 -4.65
CA GLU A 37 -19.63 -9.82 -4.03
C GLU A 37 -20.39 -8.56 -3.57
N ILE A 38 -19.79 -7.38 -3.63
CA ILE A 38 -20.47 -6.12 -3.31
C ILE A 38 -21.56 -5.89 -4.35
N LYS A 39 -22.79 -5.70 -3.88
CA LYS A 39 -23.95 -5.40 -4.72
C LYS A 39 -24.25 -3.92 -4.68
N SER A 40 -24.90 -3.41 -5.73
CA SER A 40 -25.44 -2.06 -5.77
C SER A 40 -26.96 -2.10 -5.84
N LYS A 41 -27.61 -1.18 -5.14
CA LYS A 41 -29.05 -0.91 -5.20
C LYS A 41 -29.29 0.58 -5.52
N PRO A 42 -30.49 0.95 -5.99
CA PRO A 42 -30.86 2.36 -6.11
C PRO A 42 -30.64 3.10 -4.78
N GLY A 43 -30.01 4.27 -4.86
CA GLY A 43 -29.73 5.09 -3.69
C GLY A 43 -30.98 5.75 -3.10
N THR A 44 -30.78 6.51 -2.03
CA THR A 44 -31.82 7.26 -1.33
C THR A 44 -31.29 8.64 -0.96
N GLY A 45 -32.17 9.65 -0.96
CA GLY A 45 -31.82 11.05 -0.68
C GLY A 45 -30.81 11.63 -1.67
N ASP A 46 -29.63 11.98 -1.18
CA ASP A 46 -28.58 12.64 -1.97
C ASP A 46 -27.68 11.66 -2.75
N TYR A 47 -27.96 10.35 -2.68
CA TYR A 47 -27.13 9.33 -3.31
C TYR A 47 -27.88 8.63 -4.43
N ASP A 48 -27.16 8.35 -5.52
CA ASP A 48 -27.70 7.68 -6.70
C ASP A 48 -27.63 6.15 -6.53
N ILE A 49 -26.62 5.65 -5.79
CA ILE A 49 -26.38 4.22 -5.54
C ILE A 49 -26.08 3.98 -4.06
N LEU A 50 -26.63 2.89 -3.52
CA LEU A 50 -26.27 2.33 -2.22
C LEU A 50 -25.51 1.01 -2.40
N LEU A 51 -24.34 0.89 -1.79
CA LEU A 51 -23.55 -0.35 -1.78
C LEU A 51 -23.95 -1.27 -0.64
N GLU A 52 -24.13 -2.55 -0.96
CA GLU A 52 -24.36 -3.63 0.01
C GLU A 52 -23.17 -4.56 0.02
N ALA A 53 -22.42 -4.53 1.12
CA ALA A 53 -21.23 -5.34 1.29
C ALA A 53 -21.55 -6.72 1.89
N PRO A 54 -20.77 -7.77 1.54
CA PRO A 54 -20.91 -9.11 2.14
C PRO A 54 -20.26 -9.20 3.54
N PHE A 55 -20.00 -8.07 4.19
CA PHE A 55 -19.38 -7.97 5.50
C PHE A 55 -20.12 -6.92 6.35
N PRO A 56 -20.02 -7.00 7.69
CA PRO A 56 -20.65 -6.01 8.57
C PRO A 56 -20.23 -4.58 8.21
N ASN A 57 -21.12 -3.63 8.51
CA ASN A 57 -20.85 -2.19 8.35
C ASN A 57 -19.48 -1.83 8.94
N ILE A 58 -18.79 -0.92 8.26
CA ILE A 58 -17.53 -0.42 8.79
C ILE A 58 -17.80 0.63 9.86
N GLU A 59 -16.96 0.59 10.88
CA GLU A 59 -16.91 1.56 11.95
C GLU A 59 -16.15 2.81 11.49
N ILE A 60 -16.75 3.99 11.67
CA ILE A 60 -16.11 5.27 11.32
C ILE A 60 -16.09 6.23 12.50
N ILE A 61 -15.08 7.09 12.51
CA ILE A 61 -14.91 8.14 13.52
C ILE A 61 -14.51 9.47 12.85
N ARG A 62 -15.04 10.56 13.39
CA ARG A 62 -14.57 11.92 13.07
C ARG A 62 -13.34 12.22 13.91
N TRP A 63 -12.18 12.40 13.26
CA TRP A 63 -10.93 12.58 13.98
C TRP A 63 -9.92 13.39 13.16
N HIS A 64 -8.93 13.98 13.85
CA HIS A 64 -7.78 14.62 13.23
C HIS A 64 -6.47 14.02 13.75
N PRO A 65 -5.48 13.78 12.88
CA PRO A 65 -4.15 13.37 13.31
C PRO A 65 -3.51 14.37 14.30
N PRO A 66 -2.72 13.90 15.29
CA PRO A 66 -1.99 14.78 16.18
C PRO A 66 -0.98 15.62 15.40
N ARG A 67 -0.75 16.85 15.90
CA ARG A 67 -0.09 18.00 15.25
C ARG A 67 1.40 17.85 14.87
N HIS A 68 1.91 16.64 14.65
CA HIS A 68 3.28 16.46 14.14
C HIS A 68 3.42 16.81 12.66
N SER A 69 2.31 16.84 11.93
CA SER A 69 2.26 17.44 10.59
C SER A 69 2.37 18.97 10.69
N LYS A 70 3.34 19.57 10.00
CA LYS A 70 3.47 21.03 9.88
C LYS A 70 2.29 21.68 9.15
N ASP A 71 1.42 20.88 8.51
CA ASP A 71 0.21 21.35 7.88
C ASP A 71 -0.92 21.55 8.89
N ARG A 72 -0.95 22.74 9.49
CA ARG A 72 -2.03 23.24 10.36
C ARG A 72 -3.41 23.34 9.69
N ARG A 73 -3.54 22.95 8.42
CA ARG A 73 -4.75 23.18 7.61
C ARG A 73 -5.63 21.95 7.45
N GLU A 74 -5.15 20.75 7.75
CA GLU A 74 -6.01 19.57 7.68
C GLU A 74 -6.91 19.54 8.91
N GLY A 75 -8.20 19.77 8.67
CA GLY A 75 -9.24 19.69 9.68
C GLY A 75 -9.56 18.24 10.06
N ASP A 76 -10.67 18.06 10.76
CA ASP A 76 -11.19 16.73 11.05
C ASP A 76 -11.60 16.03 9.76
N HIS A 77 -11.41 14.71 9.71
CA HIS A 77 -11.81 13.86 8.59
C HIS A 77 -12.49 12.58 9.10
N TRP A 78 -13.18 11.88 8.22
CA TRP A 78 -13.76 10.57 8.53
C TRP A 78 -12.70 9.48 8.35
N PHE A 79 -12.41 8.76 9.44
CA PHE A 79 -11.46 7.67 9.47
C PHE A 79 -12.15 6.35 9.82
N THR A 80 -11.60 5.24 9.34
CA THR A 80 -12.03 3.89 9.74
C THR A 80 -10.87 3.04 10.23
N LEU A 81 -11.15 2.14 11.18
CA LEU A 81 -10.20 1.11 11.61
C LEU A 81 -10.20 -0.13 10.70
N ASP A 82 -11.18 -0.24 9.81
CA ASP A 82 -11.37 -1.37 8.91
C ASP A 82 -10.83 -1.11 7.50
N ASN A 83 -9.55 -0.77 7.40
CA ASN A 83 -8.90 -0.35 6.14
C ASN A 83 -9.10 -1.33 4.97
N ARG A 84 -9.15 -2.63 5.24
CA ARG A 84 -9.42 -3.67 4.22
C ARG A 84 -10.83 -3.59 3.65
N ARG A 85 -11.84 -3.39 4.50
CA ARG A 85 -13.23 -3.24 4.07
C ARG A 85 -13.44 -1.94 3.31
N LEU A 86 -12.83 -0.84 3.80
CA LEU A 86 -12.85 0.44 3.10
C LEU A 86 -12.24 0.35 1.70
N TYR A 87 -11.11 -0.36 1.54
CA TYR A 87 -10.53 -0.58 0.21
C TYR A 87 -11.53 -1.24 -0.75
N CYS A 88 -12.22 -2.31 -0.34
CA CYS A 88 -13.24 -2.97 -1.17
C CYS A 88 -14.39 -2.01 -1.51
N LEU A 89 -14.87 -1.21 -0.55
CA LEU A 89 -15.94 -0.23 -0.74
C LEU A 89 -15.53 0.90 -1.69
N GLN A 90 -14.31 1.43 -1.56
CA GLN A 90 -13.80 2.46 -2.47
C GLN A 90 -13.64 1.93 -3.88
N ARG A 91 -13.19 0.68 -4.07
CA ARG A 91 -13.13 0.06 -5.40
C ARG A 91 -14.51 -0.09 -6.03
N ALA A 92 -15.50 -0.54 -5.26
CA ALA A 92 -16.88 -0.63 -5.72
C ALA A 92 -17.45 0.75 -6.09
N ALA A 93 -17.19 1.78 -5.28
CA ALA A 93 -17.62 3.13 -5.59
C ALA A 93 -16.95 3.71 -6.85
N VAL A 94 -15.65 3.50 -7.04
CA VAL A 94 -14.94 3.94 -8.27
C VAL A 94 -15.49 3.25 -9.52
N ALA A 95 -15.94 1.99 -9.44
CA ALA A 95 -16.57 1.29 -10.56
C ALA A 95 -17.89 1.95 -11.01
N HIS A 96 -18.54 2.73 -10.13
CA HIS A 96 -19.76 3.48 -10.42
C HIS A 96 -19.51 4.98 -10.70
N TRP A 97 -18.24 5.41 -10.78
CA TRP A 97 -17.89 6.81 -11.03
C TRP A 97 -18.48 7.31 -12.36
N PRO A 98 -19.09 8.53 -12.42
CA PRO A 98 -19.13 9.58 -11.40
C PRO A 98 -20.44 9.64 -10.60
N LEU A 99 -21.18 8.54 -10.47
CA LEU A 99 -22.41 8.53 -9.68
C LEU A 99 -22.11 8.74 -8.18
N ARG A 100 -23.05 9.34 -7.46
CA ARG A 100 -22.95 9.53 -6.01
C ARG A 100 -23.28 8.21 -5.32
N VAL A 101 -22.25 7.59 -4.75
CA VAL A 101 -22.37 6.29 -4.09
C VAL A 101 -22.35 6.50 -2.58
N ALA A 102 -23.22 5.81 -1.86
CA ALA A 102 -23.20 5.71 -0.40
C ALA A 102 -23.00 4.26 0.06
N VAL A 103 -22.56 4.14 1.31
CA VAL A 103 -22.54 2.89 2.07
C VAL A 103 -23.08 3.16 3.48
N VAL A 104 -23.72 2.16 4.09
CA VAL A 104 -24.11 2.21 5.49
C VAL A 104 -22.89 2.01 6.40
N VAL A 105 -22.71 2.90 7.36
CA VAL A 105 -21.60 2.89 8.31
C VAL A 105 -22.11 3.01 9.74
N ASP A 106 -21.35 2.45 10.68
CA ASP A 106 -21.63 2.57 12.12
C ASP A 106 -20.72 3.67 12.71
N LEU A 107 -21.32 4.68 13.35
CA LEU A 107 -20.55 5.80 13.88
C LEU A 107 -20.07 5.59 15.32
N LEU A 108 -18.79 5.88 15.55
CA LEU A 108 -18.18 5.92 16.87
C LEU A 108 -18.06 7.36 17.35
N TYR A 109 -18.94 7.78 18.27
CA TYR A 109 -18.91 9.12 18.84
C TYR A 109 -17.68 9.41 19.70
N ALA A 110 -17.11 8.38 20.33
CA ALA A 110 -15.97 8.53 21.21
C ALA A 110 -15.00 7.37 21.01
N ASP A 111 -13.80 7.68 20.54
CA ASP A 111 -12.66 6.77 20.66
C ASP A 111 -11.92 7.06 21.96
N PRO A 112 -11.66 6.06 22.81
CA PRO A 112 -10.85 6.20 24.02
C PRO A 112 -9.34 6.41 23.73
N GLY A 113 -8.99 6.98 22.56
CA GLY A 113 -7.61 7.13 22.09
C GLY A 113 -7.01 5.85 21.48
N SER A 114 -7.82 4.85 21.13
CA SER A 114 -7.36 3.63 20.47
C SER A 114 -7.03 3.86 18.99
N VAL A 115 -7.72 4.79 18.34
CA VAL A 115 -7.50 5.19 16.94
C VAL A 115 -6.14 5.84 16.79
N TRP A 116 -5.74 6.68 17.75
CA TRP A 116 -4.44 7.33 17.73
C TRP A 116 -3.29 6.32 17.68
N ARG A 117 -3.38 5.22 18.43
CA ARG A 117 -2.33 4.19 18.45
C ARG A 117 -2.20 3.42 17.14
N LYS A 118 -3.24 3.41 16.30
CA LYS A 118 -3.27 2.70 15.02
C LYS A 118 -3.00 3.60 13.83
N PHE A 119 -2.95 4.92 14.03
CA PHE A 119 -2.74 5.85 12.93
C PHE A 119 -1.25 5.92 12.57
N ASP A 120 -0.89 5.34 11.43
CA ASP A 120 0.48 5.38 10.88
C ASP A 120 0.54 5.90 9.43
N SER A 121 -0.57 6.46 8.91
CA SER A 121 -0.62 6.90 7.52
C SER A 121 0.24 8.14 7.23
N SER A 122 1.23 7.97 6.35
CA SER A 122 2.04 9.06 5.79
C SER A 122 1.29 10.00 4.83
N THR A 123 0.11 9.58 4.35
CA THR A 123 -0.72 10.33 3.38
C THR A 123 -2.02 10.86 3.97
N CYS A 124 -2.06 10.97 5.30
CA CYS A 124 -3.24 11.41 6.03
C CYS A 124 -4.48 10.56 5.69
N GLY A 125 -4.26 9.27 5.43
CA GLY A 125 -5.27 8.30 5.07
C GLY A 125 -5.83 8.38 3.65
N ARG A 126 -5.21 9.17 2.75
CA ARG A 126 -5.68 9.29 1.36
C ARG A 126 -5.33 8.09 0.48
N SER A 127 -4.27 7.37 0.82
CA SER A 127 -3.82 6.20 0.09
C SER A 127 -3.39 5.08 1.04
N VAL A 128 -3.37 3.85 0.52
CA VAL A 128 -2.95 2.66 1.27
C VAL A 128 -2.09 1.75 0.40
N THR A 129 -1.05 1.15 0.97
CA THR A 129 -0.23 0.12 0.33
C THR A 129 -0.84 -1.26 0.56
N ILE A 130 -0.69 -2.14 -0.42
CA ILE A 130 -1.27 -3.48 -0.41
C ILE A 130 -0.14 -4.50 -0.49
N GLY A 131 -0.14 -5.50 0.40
CA GLY A 131 0.82 -6.60 0.35
C GLY A 131 0.32 -7.85 1.06
N HIS A 132 1.07 -8.95 0.99
CA HIS A 132 0.73 -10.17 1.74
C HIS A 132 0.99 -10.01 3.25
N SER A 133 1.95 -9.16 3.61
CA SER A 133 2.38 -8.91 4.99
C SER A 133 2.88 -7.47 5.12
N THR A 134 2.75 -6.90 6.32
CA THR A 134 3.20 -5.54 6.66
C THR A 134 4.71 -5.33 6.51
N ARG A 135 5.50 -6.41 6.61
CA ARG A 135 6.96 -6.40 6.38
C ARG A 135 7.35 -6.87 4.97
N GLY A 136 6.38 -7.29 4.17
CA GLY A 136 6.59 -7.87 2.85
C GLY A 136 6.82 -6.83 1.74
N PRO A 137 7.10 -7.27 0.50
CA PRO A 137 6.96 -6.41 -0.67
C PRO A 137 5.57 -5.78 -0.73
N VAL A 138 5.56 -4.48 -1.02
CA VAL A 138 4.35 -3.79 -1.49
C VAL A 138 4.05 -4.29 -2.90
N LEU A 139 2.85 -4.84 -3.09
CA LEU A 139 2.35 -5.30 -4.39
C LEU A 139 1.80 -4.12 -5.18
N ALA A 140 1.00 -3.28 -4.52
CA ALA A 140 0.33 -2.15 -5.15
C ALA A 140 0.10 -1.01 -4.14
N ARG A 141 -0.22 0.17 -4.66
CA ARG A 141 -0.71 1.30 -3.89
C ARG A 141 -2.07 1.72 -4.41
N TRP A 142 -3.03 1.88 -3.51
CA TRP A 142 -4.37 2.34 -3.83
C TRP A 142 -4.54 3.80 -3.40
N ASP A 143 -4.95 4.63 -4.35
CA ASP A 143 -5.50 5.96 -4.13
C ASP A 143 -6.67 6.10 -5.10
N TRP A 144 -7.89 6.19 -4.59
CA TRP A 144 -9.07 6.24 -5.46
C TRP A 144 -9.03 7.43 -6.44
N ARG A 145 -8.36 8.53 -6.07
CA ARG A 145 -8.25 9.74 -6.90
C ARG A 145 -7.46 9.51 -8.18
N SER A 146 -6.51 8.57 -8.15
CA SER A 146 -5.76 8.19 -9.34
C SER A 146 -6.53 7.22 -10.23
N GLN A 147 -7.65 6.68 -9.74
CA GLN A 147 -8.44 5.62 -10.39
C GLN A 147 -9.73 6.17 -11.00
N ALA A 148 -10.27 7.24 -10.42
CA ALA A 148 -11.45 7.95 -10.93
C ALA A 148 -11.08 8.83 -12.13
N PRO A 149 -11.67 8.63 -13.33
CA PRO A 149 -11.45 9.50 -14.49
C PRO A 149 -11.87 10.94 -14.20
N THR A 150 -10.96 11.89 -14.36
CA THR A 150 -11.23 13.32 -14.12
C THR A 150 -11.98 14.00 -15.28
N THR A 151 -11.98 13.40 -16.47
CA THR A 151 -12.51 13.99 -17.70
C THR A 151 -13.95 13.56 -18.02
N CYS A 152 -14.58 12.70 -17.22
CA CYS A 152 -15.95 12.27 -17.49
C CYS A 152 -16.98 13.34 -17.07
N ALA A 153 -18.09 13.43 -17.80
CA ALA A 153 -19.18 14.33 -17.47
C ALA A 153 -19.72 14.03 -16.06
N GLY A 154 -19.88 15.05 -15.21
CA GLY A 154 -20.33 14.90 -13.82
C GLY A 154 -19.23 14.68 -12.78
N ALA A 155 -17.97 14.50 -13.19
CA ALA A 155 -16.86 14.30 -12.25
C ALA A 155 -16.73 15.46 -11.24
N ALA A 156 -16.89 16.71 -11.67
CA ALA A 156 -16.82 17.87 -10.79
C ALA A 156 -17.92 17.84 -9.70
N THR A 157 -19.15 17.53 -10.07
CA THR A 157 -20.28 17.40 -9.14
C THR A 157 -20.07 16.24 -8.17
N ALA A 158 -19.53 15.11 -8.65
CA ALA A 158 -19.21 13.97 -7.79
C ALA A 158 -18.11 14.30 -6.78
N LEU A 159 -17.05 15.00 -7.21
CA LEU A 159 -15.98 15.49 -6.34
C LEU A 159 -16.50 16.47 -5.29
N GLU A 160 -17.39 17.38 -5.67
CA GLU A 160 -18.03 18.31 -4.76
C GLU A 160 -18.88 17.57 -3.71
N ALA A 161 -19.67 16.57 -4.12
CA ALA A 161 -20.45 15.75 -3.20
C ALA A 161 -19.56 14.98 -2.19
N ILE A 162 -18.42 14.44 -2.65
CA ILE A 162 -17.43 13.79 -1.78
C ILE A 162 -16.83 14.79 -0.79
N ALA A 163 -16.51 16.00 -1.24
CA ALA A 163 -15.99 17.05 -0.39
C ALA A 163 -17.03 17.49 0.65
N VAL A 164 -18.31 17.57 0.28
CA VAL A 164 -19.41 17.85 1.22
C VAL A 164 -19.46 16.78 2.32
N ASP A 165 -19.42 15.49 1.97
CA ASP A 165 -19.41 14.41 2.97
C ASP A 165 -18.16 14.45 3.87
N ASP A 166 -16.97 14.72 3.32
CA ASP A 166 -15.73 14.87 4.11
C ASP A 166 -15.76 16.11 5.02
N LEU A 167 -16.48 17.16 4.63
CA LEU A 167 -16.57 18.41 5.41
C LEU A 167 -17.71 18.42 6.44
N ARG A 168 -18.66 17.46 6.39
CA ARG A 168 -19.69 17.31 7.43
C ARG A 168 -19.01 17.00 8.77
N GLY A 169 -18.84 18.03 9.59
CA GLY A 169 -18.14 17.92 10.88
C GLY A 169 -19.00 17.30 11.99
N GLU A 170 -20.32 17.42 11.86
CA GLU A 170 -21.28 16.91 12.84
C GLU A 170 -21.98 15.67 12.31
N VAL A 171 -22.07 14.65 13.16
CA VAL A 171 -22.76 13.38 12.89
C VAL A 171 -24.21 13.59 12.45
N ALA A 172 -24.89 14.56 13.07
CA ALA A 172 -26.29 14.86 12.79
C ALA A 172 -26.55 15.35 11.35
N VAL A 173 -25.50 15.76 10.63
CA VAL A 173 -25.61 16.24 9.25
C VAL A 173 -25.50 15.10 8.25
N LEU A 174 -25.01 13.91 8.64
CA LEU A 174 -25.03 12.74 7.76
C LEU A 174 -26.46 12.23 7.63
N GLN A 175 -26.79 11.76 6.43
CA GLN A 175 -28.12 11.19 6.16
C GLN A 175 -28.29 9.88 6.92
N ASP A 176 -29.45 9.67 7.52
CA ASP A 176 -29.77 8.42 8.21
C ASP A 176 -29.82 7.25 7.23
N ALA A 177 -29.31 6.10 7.68
CA ALA A 177 -29.49 4.87 6.94
C ALA A 177 -30.99 4.52 6.86
N PRO A 178 -31.48 3.96 5.75
CA PRO A 178 -32.84 3.47 5.68
C PRO A 178 -33.04 2.42 6.79
N GLU A 179 -34.13 2.55 7.55
CA GLU A 179 -34.49 1.54 8.55
C GLU A 179 -34.77 0.22 7.82
N GLU A 180 -33.81 -0.68 7.81
CA GLU A 180 -34.02 -2.04 7.36
C GLU A 180 -35.04 -2.69 8.32
N PRO A 181 -36.18 -3.20 7.81
CA PRO A 181 -37.24 -3.79 8.63
C PRO A 181 -36.81 -5.07 9.36
N SER A 182 -35.56 -5.51 9.14
CA SER A 182 -34.94 -6.68 9.76
C SER A 182 -34.36 -6.41 11.15
N SER A 183 -34.39 -5.16 11.65
CA SER A 183 -34.12 -4.92 13.07
C SER A 183 -35.12 -5.71 13.90
N LEU A 184 -34.63 -6.62 14.75
CA LEU A 184 -35.42 -7.45 15.65
C LEU A 184 -36.37 -6.60 16.51
N LEU A 185 -36.01 -5.34 16.76
CA LEU A 185 -36.85 -4.32 17.40
C LEU A 185 -38.01 -3.85 16.51
N ALA A 186 -37.80 -3.65 15.21
CA ALA A 186 -38.86 -3.33 14.26
C ALA A 186 -39.84 -4.51 14.11
N LEU A 187 -39.33 -5.75 14.10
CA LEU A 187 -40.16 -6.95 14.17
C LEU A 187 -40.93 -7.06 15.50
N ALA A 188 -40.30 -6.69 16.63
CA ALA A 188 -40.96 -6.68 17.93
C ALA A 188 -42.02 -5.57 18.06
N LEU A 189 -41.78 -4.38 17.48
CA LEU A 189 -42.68 -3.22 17.51
C LEU A 189 -43.82 -3.32 16.49
N SER A 190 -43.61 -4.01 15.36
CA SER A 190 -44.63 -4.24 14.31
C SER A 190 -45.80 -5.12 14.78
N GLY A 191 -45.77 -5.65 16.02
CA GLY A 191 -46.91 -6.36 16.60
C GLY A 191 -47.22 -7.69 15.90
N ALA A 192 -46.32 -8.18 15.04
CA ALA A 192 -46.43 -9.47 14.35
C ALA A 192 -46.16 -10.68 15.27
N LEU A 193 -46.46 -10.56 16.58
CA LEU A 193 -46.62 -11.69 17.50
C LEU A 193 -48.05 -12.27 17.39
N GLY A 194 -48.53 -12.42 16.16
CA GLY A 194 -49.78 -13.12 15.86
C GLY A 194 -49.52 -14.62 15.76
N VAL A 195 -49.82 -15.35 16.84
CA VAL A 195 -50.02 -16.82 16.88
C VAL A 195 -48.82 -17.65 16.43
N LEU A 196 -47.94 -17.99 17.37
CA LEU A 196 -47.01 -19.10 17.22
C LEU A 196 -47.80 -20.43 17.15
N PRO A 197 -47.67 -21.25 16.09
CA PRO A 197 -48.12 -22.64 16.12
C PRO A 197 -47.27 -23.45 17.11
N GLU A 198 -47.92 -24.32 17.89
CA GLU A 198 -47.29 -25.17 18.89
C GLU A 198 -46.11 -25.98 18.32
N PRO A 199 -45.00 -26.14 19.08
CA PRO A 199 -43.82 -26.83 18.58
C PRO A 199 -44.02 -28.35 18.60
N ALA A 200 -44.08 -28.95 17.42
CA ALA A 200 -43.86 -30.39 17.26
C ALA A 200 -42.38 -30.72 17.57
N LYS A 201 -42.18 -31.69 18.46
CA LYS A 201 -40.88 -32.25 18.87
C LYS A 201 -40.05 -32.67 17.65
N ALA A 202 -38.97 -31.94 17.35
CA ALA A 202 -37.94 -32.38 16.42
C ALA A 202 -36.54 -32.11 17.00
N ALA A 203 -35.66 -33.08 16.78
CA ALA A 203 -34.38 -33.26 17.44
C ALA A 203 -33.40 -32.11 17.23
N GLN A 204 -32.70 -31.76 18.31
CA GLN A 204 -31.60 -30.79 18.35
C GLN A 204 -30.40 -31.29 17.54
N THR A 205 -30.13 -30.65 16.41
CA THR A 205 -28.80 -30.62 15.81
C THR A 205 -28.19 -29.26 16.15
N ARG A 206 -27.08 -29.27 16.89
CA ARG A 206 -26.34 -28.08 17.34
C ARG A 206 -25.58 -27.46 16.16
N GLU A 207 -26.04 -26.32 15.68
CA GLU A 207 -25.24 -25.41 14.85
C GLU A 207 -24.32 -24.57 15.77
N PRO A 208 -23.02 -24.40 15.44
CA PRO A 208 -22.11 -23.56 16.20
C PRO A 208 -22.37 -22.07 15.87
N GLY A 209 -22.86 -21.33 16.87
CA GLY A 209 -23.10 -19.89 16.76
C GLY A 209 -21.82 -19.11 16.44
N CYS A 210 -21.89 -18.31 15.39
CA CYS A 210 -20.86 -17.35 15.00
C CYS A 210 -20.84 -16.18 16.00
N ALA A 211 -19.92 -16.23 16.96
CA ALA A 211 -19.63 -15.10 17.83
C ALA A 211 -18.90 -14.02 17.03
N THR A 212 -19.44 -12.80 17.03
CA THR A 212 -18.80 -11.61 16.49
C THR A 212 -17.50 -11.32 17.26
N PRO A 213 -16.31 -11.39 16.62
CA PRO A 213 -15.06 -11.08 17.32
C PRO A 213 -14.92 -9.56 17.40
N SER A 214 -15.17 -9.01 18.60
CA SER A 214 -14.91 -7.62 18.93
C SER A 214 -13.42 -7.29 18.78
N THR A 215 -13.16 -6.11 18.23
CA THR A 215 -11.89 -5.60 17.71
C THR A 215 -10.91 -5.14 18.79
N VAL A 216 -10.64 -5.99 19.79
CA VAL A 216 -9.58 -5.75 20.79
C VAL A 216 -8.53 -6.84 20.68
N ASP A 217 -7.59 -6.69 19.74
CA ASP A 217 -6.29 -7.30 20.00
C ASP A 217 -5.13 -6.49 19.47
N SER A 218 -4.14 -6.39 20.33
CA SER A 218 -2.90 -5.69 20.14
C SER A 218 -2.00 -6.52 19.22
N SER A 219 -1.02 -5.87 18.60
CA SER A 219 -0.04 -6.52 17.75
C SER A 219 0.83 -7.50 18.56
N GLU A 220 0.41 -8.75 18.65
CA GLU A 220 1.31 -9.87 18.95
C GLU A 220 1.58 -10.64 17.65
N ASP A 221 2.83 -10.50 17.18
CA ASP A 221 3.46 -11.33 16.15
C ASP A 221 3.45 -12.80 16.63
N SER A 222 2.34 -13.50 16.42
CA SER A 222 2.34 -14.97 16.42
C SER A 222 2.47 -15.44 14.98
N GLU A 223 3.58 -16.11 14.69
CA GLU A 223 3.84 -16.82 13.44
C GLU A 223 2.66 -17.75 13.15
N ALA A 224 1.88 -17.40 12.14
CA ALA A 224 0.76 -18.21 11.70
C ALA A 224 1.29 -19.49 11.04
N VAL A 225 0.80 -20.63 11.55
CA VAL A 225 0.89 -21.93 10.88
C VAL A 225 0.34 -21.78 9.46
N GLU A 226 1.18 -22.11 8.49
CA GLU A 226 0.91 -22.06 7.06
C GLU A 226 -0.22 -23.06 6.73
N GLN A 227 -1.47 -22.59 6.76
CA GLN A 227 -2.60 -23.36 6.26
C GLN A 227 -2.54 -23.36 4.73
N VAL A 228 -2.27 -24.53 4.17
CA VAL A 228 -2.26 -24.81 2.73
C VAL A 228 -3.63 -24.47 2.15
N ALA A 229 -3.69 -23.42 1.34
CA ALA A 229 -4.91 -23.00 0.66
C ALA A 229 -5.38 -24.07 -0.33
N PRO A 230 -6.70 -24.26 -0.53
CA PRO A 230 -7.21 -25.23 -1.50
C PRO A 230 -6.81 -24.84 -2.94
N PRO A 231 -6.51 -25.83 -3.80
CA PRO A 231 -5.90 -25.63 -5.13
C PRO A 231 -6.75 -24.77 -6.09
N ALA A 232 -8.05 -24.63 -5.84
CA ALA A 232 -8.96 -23.82 -6.65
C ALA A 232 -8.70 -22.30 -6.53
N VAL A 233 -8.04 -21.83 -5.46
CA VAL A 233 -7.79 -20.40 -5.25
C VAL A 233 -6.53 -19.93 -6.00
N GLU A 234 -5.51 -20.78 -6.10
CA GLU A 234 -4.31 -20.50 -6.91
C GLU A 234 -4.63 -20.41 -8.40
N GLU A 235 -5.51 -21.27 -8.91
CA GLU A 235 -5.87 -21.29 -10.33
C GLU A 235 -6.65 -20.02 -10.73
N VAL A 236 -7.55 -19.54 -9.86
CA VAL A 236 -8.28 -18.27 -10.07
C VAL A 236 -7.35 -17.06 -9.94
N LEU A 237 -6.39 -17.08 -8.99
CA LEU A 237 -5.34 -16.05 -8.89
C LEU A 237 -4.48 -15.98 -10.16
N HIS A 238 -4.08 -17.12 -10.71
CA HIS A 238 -3.26 -17.19 -11.91
C HIS A 238 -4.00 -16.69 -13.17
N VAL A 239 -5.30 -16.95 -13.27
CA VAL A 239 -6.14 -16.44 -14.38
C VAL A 239 -6.36 -14.92 -14.25
N LEU A 240 -6.53 -14.39 -13.04
CA LEU A 240 -6.65 -12.95 -12.78
C LEU A 240 -5.33 -12.19 -12.99
N GLU A 241 -4.19 -12.74 -12.57
CA GLU A 241 -2.86 -12.19 -12.91
C GLU A 241 -2.63 -12.13 -14.42
N LYS A 242 -3.15 -13.12 -15.17
CA LYS A 242 -3.06 -13.17 -16.62
C LYS A 242 -4.00 -12.18 -17.33
N GLN A 243 -5.15 -11.85 -16.75
CA GLN A 243 -6.14 -10.93 -17.35
C GLN A 243 -5.98 -9.46 -16.94
N LEU A 244 -5.46 -9.18 -15.74
CA LEU A 244 -5.25 -7.82 -15.23
C LEU A 244 -3.76 -7.40 -15.15
N GLY A 245 -2.82 -8.34 -15.16
CA GLY A 245 -1.45 -8.09 -14.69
C GLY A 245 -0.34 -8.07 -15.74
N GLY A 246 -0.55 -8.53 -16.98
CA GLY A 246 0.56 -8.70 -17.93
C GLY A 246 1.15 -7.40 -18.47
N GLY A 247 0.30 -6.40 -18.75
CA GLY A 247 0.73 -5.13 -19.34
C GLY A 247 1.30 -4.17 -18.29
N ALA A 248 0.52 -3.87 -17.26
CA ALA A 248 0.88 -2.87 -16.25
C ALA A 248 2.09 -3.29 -15.39
N ALA A 249 2.25 -4.58 -15.08
CA ALA A 249 3.42 -5.06 -14.35
C ALA A 249 4.70 -4.95 -15.20
N ARG A 250 4.62 -5.28 -16.50
CA ARG A 250 5.73 -5.13 -17.45
C ARG A 250 6.08 -3.67 -17.71
N GLU A 251 5.09 -2.78 -17.83
CA GLU A 251 5.32 -1.33 -17.95
C GLU A 251 6.02 -0.78 -16.71
N GLY A 252 5.61 -1.21 -15.51
CA GLY A 252 6.28 -0.83 -14.27
C GLY A 252 7.71 -1.37 -14.18
N GLU A 253 7.98 -2.58 -14.66
CA GLU A 253 9.32 -3.16 -14.72
C GLU A 253 10.22 -2.43 -15.72
N GLN A 254 9.72 -2.13 -16.92
CA GLN A 254 10.43 -1.34 -17.92
C GLN A 254 10.73 0.08 -17.43
N ALA A 255 9.81 0.71 -16.69
CA ALA A 255 10.03 2.03 -16.10
C ALA A 255 11.15 1.99 -15.05
N LEU A 256 11.19 0.96 -14.19
CA LEU A 256 12.26 0.77 -13.20
C LEU A 256 13.60 0.47 -13.86
N GLU A 257 13.60 -0.33 -14.92
CA GLU A 257 14.78 -0.64 -15.73
C GLU A 257 15.34 0.63 -16.39
N ALA A 258 14.49 1.44 -17.02
CA ALA A 258 14.87 2.72 -17.62
C ALA A 258 15.48 3.69 -16.59
N GLU A 259 14.89 3.77 -15.39
CA GLU A 259 15.42 4.58 -14.28
C GLU A 259 16.82 4.09 -13.84
N ALA A 260 16.98 2.77 -13.67
CA ALA A 260 18.26 2.17 -13.28
C ALA A 260 19.35 2.39 -14.34
N ILE A 261 19.02 2.28 -15.62
CA ILE A 261 19.93 2.59 -16.75
C ILE A 261 20.35 4.05 -16.69
N ALA A 262 19.40 4.97 -16.55
CA ALA A 262 19.68 6.41 -16.52
C ALA A 262 20.60 6.79 -15.34
N GLU A 263 20.39 6.22 -14.15
CA GLU A 263 21.23 6.47 -12.97
C GLU A 263 22.66 5.93 -13.19
N ALA A 264 22.80 4.72 -13.75
CA ALA A 264 24.10 4.13 -14.06
C ALA A 264 24.86 4.92 -15.14
N GLU A 265 24.19 5.32 -16.22
CA GLU A 265 24.76 6.17 -17.26
C GLU A 265 25.23 7.52 -16.70
N TRP A 266 24.41 8.16 -15.87
CA TRP A 266 24.75 9.45 -15.25
C TRP A 266 26.01 9.35 -14.39
N GLN A 267 26.16 8.28 -13.62
CA GLN A 267 27.38 8.06 -12.83
C GLN A 267 28.62 7.83 -13.70
N LEU A 268 28.49 7.09 -14.81
CA LEU A 268 29.61 6.84 -15.72
C LEU A 268 30.02 8.08 -16.52
N ARG A 269 29.08 9.00 -16.81
CA ARG A 269 29.38 10.29 -17.45
C ARG A 269 29.97 11.31 -16.48
N THR A 270 29.79 11.14 -15.17
CA THR A 270 30.31 12.06 -14.17
C THR A 270 31.84 11.97 -14.09
N PRO A 271 32.58 13.06 -14.38
CA PRO A 271 34.04 13.03 -14.33
C PRO A 271 34.53 12.71 -12.91
N GLY A 272 35.48 11.78 -12.81
CA GLY A 272 36.03 11.31 -11.53
C GLY A 272 35.55 9.93 -11.10
N ASN A 273 34.43 9.43 -11.66
CA ASN A 273 34.02 8.05 -11.49
C ASN A 273 34.84 7.16 -12.43
N LYS A 274 35.84 6.46 -11.89
CA LYS A 274 36.81 5.64 -12.64
C LYS A 274 36.23 4.32 -13.17
N GLY A 275 35.04 4.37 -13.75
CA GLY A 275 34.27 3.20 -14.20
C GLY A 275 33.66 2.41 -13.04
N PHE A 276 33.45 3.03 -11.88
CA PHE A 276 32.73 2.41 -10.77
C PHE A 276 31.30 2.95 -10.74
N VAL A 277 30.33 2.05 -10.64
CA VAL A 277 28.91 2.37 -10.56
C VAL A 277 28.40 1.94 -9.19
N TRP A 278 27.80 2.87 -8.46
CA TRP A 278 27.16 2.61 -7.17
C TRP A 278 25.79 3.28 -7.11
N VAL A 279 24.76 2.52 -7.47
CA VAL A 279 23.36 2.95 -7.35
C VAL A 279 22.92 2.86 -5.89
N ALA A 280 22.44 3.97 -5.33
CA ALA A 280 22.03 4.04 -3.94
C ALA A 280 20.82 3.13 -3.66
N ASN A 281 20.88 2.36 -2.57
CA ASN A 281 19.81 1.46 -2.14
C ASN A 281 19.36 0.43 -3.21
N TRP A 282 20.29 -0.06 -4.04
CA TRP A 282 19.99 -1.08 -5.07
C TRP A 282 19.21 -2.27 -4.53
N ASN A 283 19.62 -2.79 -3.37
CA ASN A 283 19.00 -3.95 -2.72
C ASN A 283 17.56 -3.70 -2.25
N THR A 284 17.14 -2.44 -2.09
CA THR A 284 15.77 -2.11 -1.71
C THR A 284 14.94 -1.78 -2.95
N ARG A 285 15.52 -1.04 -3.90
CA ARG A 285 14.82 -0.51 -5.08
C ARG A 285 14.67 -1.55 -6.19
N TYR A 286 15.76 -2.25 -6.53
CA TYR A 286 15.87 -2.95 -7.81
C TYR A 286 16.08 -4.46 -7.68
N ILE A 287 16.69 -4.96 -6.60
CA ILE A 287 17.12 -6.37 -6.53
C ILE A 287 16.01 -7.39 -6.73
N ARG A 288 14.78 -7.07 -6.29
CA ARG A 288 13.64 -7.99 -6.38
C ARG A 288 13.16 -8.20 -7.81
N ARG A 289 13.36 -7.23 -8.70
CA ARG A 289 12.89 -7.26 -10.08
C ARG A 289 14.03 -7.42 -11.08
N LEU A 290 15.10 -6.63 -10.91
CA LEU A 290 16.22 -6.56 -11.85
C LEU A 290 17.43 -7.43 -11.45
N GLY A 291 17.35 -8.12 -10.30
CA GLY A 291 18.44 -8.95 -9.79
C GLY A 291 19.63 -8.14 -9.25
N THR A 292 20.81 -8.75 -9.22
CA THR A 292 22.02 -8.07 -8.71
C THR A 292 22.50 -7.00 -9.69
N LEU A 293 23.10 -5.90 -9.20
CA LEU A 293 23.61 -4.82 -10.04
C LEU A 293 24.56 -5.32 -11.15
N ARG A 294 25.41 -6.30 -10.82
CA ARG A 294 26.31 -6.90 -11.81
C ARG A 294 25.55 -7.64 -12.91
N SER A 295 24.60 -8.51 -12.52
CA SER A 295 23.78 -9.25 -13.48
C SER A 295 22.97 -8.32 -14.38
N PHE A 296 22.45 -7.23 -13.82
CA PHE A 296 21.71 -6.22 -14.56
C PHE A 296 22.56 -5.48 -15.60
N LEU A 297 23.81 -5.13 -15.25
CA LEU A 297 24.73 -4.50 -16.19
C LEU A 297 25.19 -5.48 -17.28
N GLU A 298 25.38 -6.75 -16.93
CA GLU A 298 25.75 -7.82 -17.87
C GLU A 298 24.60 -8.18 -18.83
N SER A 299 23.32 -7.94 -18.45
CA SER A 299 22.17 -8.17 -19.32
C SER A 299 21.91 -7.06 -20.35
N HIS A 300 22.63 -5.93 -20.24
CA HIS A 300 22.50 -4.76 -21.12
C HIS A 300 23.82 -4.46 -21.87
N PRO A 301 24.34 -5.39 -22.68
CA PRO A 301 25.62 -5.24 -23.38
C PRO A 301 25.64 -4.10 -24.40
N GLU A 302 24.47 -3.66 -24.86
CA GLU A 302 24.29 -2.53 -25.77
C GLU A 302 24.52 -1.17 -25.09
N ARG A 303 24.44 -1.11 -23.75
CA ARG A 303 24.70 0.11 -22.97
C ARG A 303 25.98 0.05 -22.17
N PHE A 304 26.30 -1.12 -21.62
CA PHE A 304 27.39 -1.29 -20.65
C PHE A 304 28.35 -2.40 -21.06
N VAL A 305 29.64 -2.15 -20.85
CA VAL A 305 30.70 -3.15 -20.96
C VAL A 305 31.32 -3.34 -19.58
N VAL A 306 31.11 -4.53 -19.00
CA VAL A 306 31.62 -4.88 -17.66
C VAL A 306 33.00 -5.53 -17.79
N HIS A 307 34.01 -4.88 -17.22
CA HIS A 307 35.39 -5.37 -17.15
C HIS A 307 35.63 -6.06 -15.80
N PRO A 308 35.86 -7.39 -15.77
CA PRO A 308 36.14 -8.10 -14.54
C PRO A 308 37.46 -7.61 -13.92
N GLY A 309 37.43 -7.28 -12.62
CA GLY A 309 38.60 -6.90 -11.84
C GLY A 309 39.14 -8.07 -11.02
N GLN A 310 40.11 -7.78 -10.14
CA GLN A 310 40.58 -8.78 -9.17
C GLN A 310 39.52 -9.03 -8.08
N GLY A 311 39.21 -10.31 -7.83
CA GLY A 311 38.26 -10.73 -6.80
C GLY A 311 36.81 -10.46 -7.18
N ARG A 312 36.07 -9.75 -6.31
CA ARG A 312 34.66 -9.39 -6.53
C ARG A 312 34.46 -8.03 -7.23
N GLY A 313 35.55 -7.29 -7.45
CA GLY A 313 35.49 -5.98 -8.10
C GLY A 313 35.29 -6.10 -9.61
N TYR A 314 34.57 -5.17 -10.19
CA TYR A 314 34.44 -4.98 -11.63
C TYR A 314 34.40 -3.48 -11.94
N LYS A 315 34.77 -3.13 -13.17
CA LYS A 315 34.60 -1.79 -13.73
C LYS A 315 33.59 -1.83 -14.85
N VAL A 316 32.97 -0.71 -15.15
CA VAL A 316 31.94 -0.56 -16.18
C VAL A 316 32.33 0.61 -17.07
N SER A 317 32.21 0.44 -18.38
CA SER A 317 32.31 1.52 -19.37
C SER A 317 31.04 1.55 -20.22
N LEU A 318 30.67 2.73 -20.73
CA LEU A 318 29.58 2.83 -21.70
C LEU A 318 29.99 2.18 -23.02
N ALA A 319 29.10 1.41 -23.65
CA ALA A 319 29.37 0.74 -24.93
C ALA A 319 29.71 1.75 -26.05
N ASP A 320 29.02 2.88 -26.06
CA ASP A 320 29.20 3.97 -27.04
C ASP A 320 30.49 4.77 -26.84
N ALA A 321 31.11 4.73 -25.66
CA ALA A 321 32.31 5.52 -25.37
C ALA A 321 33.61 4.90 -25.93
N SER A 322 33.50 3.82 -26.69
CA SER A 322 34.61 2.87 -26.89
C SER A 322 35.62 3.22 -28.00
N GLU A 323 35.42 4.29 -28.76
CA GLU A 323 36.38 4.77 -29.77
C GLU A 323 37.12 6.04 -29.29
N GLU A 324 36.40 7.09 -28.91
CA GLU A 324 36.99 8.40 -28.57
C GLU A 324 37.87 8.36 -27.30
N GLN A 325 37.42 7.67 -26.24
CA GLN A 325 38.21 7.60 -24.99
C GLN A 325 39.46 6.72 -25.13
N LYS A 326 39.46 5.73 -26.03
CA LYS A 326 40.66 4.92 -26.30
C LYS A 326 41.75 5.72 -27.02
N GLU A 327 41.37 6.68 -27.87
CA GLU A 327 42.33 7.60 -28.48
C GLU A 327 42.90 8.59 -27.48
N GLU A 328 42.07 9.14 -26.59
CA GLU A 328 42.52 10.09 -25.55
C GLU A 328 43.43 9.42 -24.51
N GLU A 329 43.15 8.17 -24.09
CA GLU A 329 44.05 7.42 -23.20
C GLU A 329 45.37 7.04 -23.92
N LYS A 330 45.34 6.74 -25.22
CA LYS A 330 46.57 6.53 -26.01
C LYS A 330 47.39 7.82 -26.15
N GLN A 331 46.74 8.97 -26.31
CA GLN A 331 47.42 10.26 -26.43
C GLN A 331 48.03 10.70 -25.09
N THR A 332 47.30 10.57 -23.98
CA THR A 332 47.81 10.89 -22.64
C THR A 332 48.94 9.95 -22.22
N ARG A 333 48.90 8.65 -22.58
CA ARG A 333 50.03 7.73 -22.36
C ARG A 333 51.26 8.05 -23.21
N LYS A 334 51.10 8.63 -24.40
CA LYS A 334 52.24 9.09 -25.23
C LYS A 334 52.88 10.39 -24.72
N ALA A 335 52.12 11.23 -24.00
CA ALA A 335 52.61 12.52 -23.49
C ALA A 335 53.20 12.43 -22.06
N ALA A 336 53.03 11.30 -21.37
CA ALA A 336 53.61 11.13 -20.03
C ALA A 336 55.14 10.98 -20.13
N PRO A 337 55.93 11.89 -19.51
CA PRO A 337 57.39 11.75 -19.48
C PRO A 337 57.78 10.45 -18.78
N ALA A 338 58.83 9.79 -19.30
CA ALA A 338 59.33 8.53 -18.77
C ALA A 338 59.47 8.58 -17.24
N PRO A 339 59.05 7.53 -16.51
CA PRO A 339 59.05 7.53 -15.05
C PRO A 339 60.47 7.81 -14.55
N SER A 340 60.65 8.98 -13.92
CA SER A 340 61.92 9.32 -13.29
C SER A 340 62.20 8.28 -12.20
N THR A 341 63.43 7.79 -12.19
CA THR A 341 63.93 6.76 -11.27
C THR A 341 63.91 7.30 -9.84
N TRP A 342 62.78 7.15 -9.14
CA TRP A 342 62.66 7.51 -7.74
C TRP A 342 63.54 6.59 -6.87
N ARG A 343 64.63 7.19 -6.38
CA ARG A 343 65.59 6.62 -5.43
C ARG A 343 64.87 6.17 -4.16
N LYS A 344 64.93 4.86 -3.87
CA LYS A 344 64.69 4.29 -2.53
C LYS A 344 65.56 5.02 -1.50
N THR A 345 64.97 5.87 -0.67
CA THR A 345 65.58 6.31 0.57
C THR A 345 64.57 6.21 1.71
N GLY A 346 65.00 5.59 2.80
CA GLY A 346 64.49 5.89 4.14
C GLY A 346 63.28 5.10 4.64
N ARG A 347 63.53 3.92 5.21
CA ARG A 347 62.71 3.36 6.29
C ARG A 347 62.65 4.37 7.45
N GLY A 348 61.52 5.05 7.61
CA GLY A 348 61.16 5.74 8.84
C GLY A 348 60.31 4.82 9.71
N ALA A 349 60.82 4.43 10.87
CA ALA A 349 60.15 3.60 11.86
C ALA A 349 58.85 4.26 12.37
N ALA A 350 57.76 3.50 12.38
CA ALA A 350 56.49 3.94 12.97
C ALA A 350 56.57 3.92 14.51
N PRO A 351 56.09 4.96 15.21
CA PRO A 351 56.07 4.99 16.66
C PRO A 351 54.97 4.06 17.22
N GLN A 352 55.36 3.18 18.15
CA GLN A 352 54.46 2.33 18.92
C GLN A 352 53.51 3.19 19.77
N LYS A 353 52.21 3.17 19.46
CA LYS A 353 51.18 3.72 20.33
C LYS A 353 50.93 2.75 21.48
N LYS A 354 51.36 3.13 22.69
CA LYS A 354 51.05 2.49 23.97
C LYS A 354 49.53 2.58 24.22
N TRP A 355 48.88 1.43 24.33
CA TRP A 355 47.49 1.31 24.79
C TRP A 355 47.49 1.37 26.34
N VAL A 356 46.67 2.25 26.92
CA VAL A 356 46.42 2.32 28.36
C VAL A 356 44.96 1.88 28.59
N PRO A 357 44.70 0.83 29.39
CA PRO A 357 43.33 0.45 29.72
C PRO A 357 42.76 1.44 30.75
N ALA A 358 41.57 1.95 30.46
CA ALA A 358 40.78 2.71 31.42
C ALA A 358 40.20 1.72 32.45
N GLY A 359 40.59 1.90 33.71
CA GLY A 359 39.98 1.26 34.87
C GLY A 359 39.40 2.33 35.78
N GLY A 360 38.28 1.98 36.42
CA GLY A 360 37.65 2.72 37.51
C GLY A 360 36.27 3.27 37.13
N ALA A 361 35.24 3.18 37.97
CA ALA A 361 35.03 2.49 39.25
C ALA A 361 33.51 2.46 39.47
#